data_AF-A0A9N9H437-F1
#
_entry.id   AF-A0A9N9H437-F1
#
_cell.length_a   1.000
_cell.length_b   1.000
_cell.length_c   1.000
_cell.angle_alpha   90.00
_cell.angle_beta   90.00
_cell.angle_gamma   90.00
#
_symmetry.space_group_name_H-M   'P 1'
#
loop_
_entity.id
_entity.type
_entity.pdbx_description
1 polymer ?
#
loop_
_entity_poly.entity_id
_entity_poly.type
_entity_poly.pdbx_seq_one_letter_code
_entity_poly.pdbx_strand_id
1 'polypeptide(L)'
;PQKGKTFRLAPNKETVLAELWEWARVMSSLPYEERKSASLICHLRGDVQDPIEKSQDFSNVEEAWKDVDLVAYTSTLKIGVSCTNPKFERAFCLFKSYIETNAGTNQMLFRMRCIKEYTCHIEQRSSNLPIAEEGLFYWLLKAKRECLPQEPQNRGIFPDVESIIRNKDIPTVRLWVAHTLEKFRSRRLFGWRMVDFLKKAGMIVSIIKATPKAKDDTVTLTETVKGYTSVIKAEEISDIANANILNHEMAEHLENKPKKTLEEMYALNRYHIADCYGMSPESLTEEFITDYGKYDEMKWFRNLRKLRDAGTNNETAVEARRL
;
A
#
# COMPACT_ATOMS: atom_id res chain seq x y z
N PRO A 1 5.92 9.79 23.56
CA PRO A 1 7.40 9.91 23.65
C PRO A 1 8.08 8.84 22.77
N GLN A 2 8.89 9.24 21.77
CA GLN A 2 9.63 8.29 20.91
C GLN A 2 11.05 7.99 21.42
N LYS A 3 11.45 8.67 22.51
CA LYS A 3 12.77 8.55 23.12
C LYS A 3 13.05 7.09 23.51
N GLY A 4 14.19 6.56 23.09
CA GLY A 4 14.66 5.22 23.45
C GLY A 4 14.10 4.08 22.59
N LYS A 5 13.21 4.36 21.62
CA LYS A 5 12.79 3.37 20.62
C LYS A 5 13.88 3.16 19.57
N THR A 6 13.96 1.95 19.02
CA THR A 6 14.98 1.58 18.03
C THR A 6 14.39 1.52 16.64
N PHE A 7 15.10 2.10 15.67
CA PHE A 7 14.77 2.01 14.25
C PHE A 7 15.97 1.44 13.49
N ARG A 8 15.80 0.23 12.95
CA ARG A 8 16.82 -0.51 12.21
C ARG A 8 16.51 -0.39 10.71
N LEU A 9 17.43 0.20 9.97
CA LEU A 9 17.34 0.32 8.51
C LEU A 9 17.94 -0.92 7.85
N ALA A 10 17.10 -1.67 7.15
CA ALA A 10 17.48 -2.86 6.41
C ALA A 10 17.96 -2.51 4.99
N PRO A 11 19.02 -3.17 4.48
CA PRO A 11 19.60 -2.86 3.17
C PRO A 11 18.69 -3.25 2.00
N ASN A 12 17.81 -4.24 2.18
CA ASN A 12 16.88 -4.71 1.16
C ASN A 12 15.60 -5.27 1.81
N LYS A 13 14.56 -5.51 0.99
CA LYS A 13 13.28 -6.04 1.45
C LYS A 13 13.40 -7.47 1.98
N GLU A 14 14.29 -8.27 1.41
CA GLU A 14 14.52 -9.67 1.79
C GLU A 14 15.02 -9.77 3.24
N THR A 15 15.86 -8.82 3.68
CA THR A 15 16.33 -8.75 5.07
C THR A 15 15.17 -8.50 6.04
N VAL A 16 14.21 -7.64 5.68
CA VAL A 16 13.03 -7.38 6.51
C VAL A 16 12.14 -8.62 6.58
N LEU A 17 11.94 -9.30 5.44
CA LEU A 17 11.13 -10.52 5.38
C LEU A 17 11.77 -11.68 6.14
N ALA A 18 13.10 -11.82 6.08
CA ALA A 18 13.83 -12.82 6.84
C ALA A 18 13.72 -12.59 8.36
N GLU A 19 13.87 -11.34 8.81
CA GLU A 19 13.67 -10.97 10.23
C GLU A 19 12.22 -11.18 10.68
N LEU A 20 11.24 -10.88 9.82
CA LEU A 20 9.82 -11.15 10.09
C LEU A 20 9.54 -12.65 10.21
N TRP A 21 10.09 -13.45 9.30
CA TRP A 21 9.94 -14.91 9.29
C TRP A 21 10.55 -15.54 10.55
N GLU A 22 11.78 -15.16 10.88
CA GLU A 22 12.46 -15.68 12.07
C GLU A 22 11.73 -15.27 13.35
N TRP A 23 11.24 -14.04 13.42
CA TRP A 23 10.39 -13.61 14.53
C TRP A 23 9.11 -14.44 14.63
N ALA A 24 8.42 -14.67 13.51
CA ALA A 24 7.18 -15.44 13.48
C ALA A 24 7.42 -16.90 13.93
N ARG A 25 8.51 -17.51 13.46
CA ARG A 25 8.94 -18.87 13.85
C ARG A 25 9.19 -18.99 15.36
N VAL A 26 9.81 -17.98 15.96
CA VAL A 26 10.01 -17.95 17.42
C VAL A 26 8.67 -17.78 18.13
N MET A 27 7.84 -16.83 17.71
CA MET A 27 6.52 -16.61 18.35
C MET A 27 5.61 -17.84 18.27
N SER A 28 5.61 -18.56 17.13
CA SER A 28 4.78 -19.76 16.97
C SER A 28 5.18 -20.91 17.90
N SER A 29 6.43 -20.92 18.37
CA SER A 29 6.93 -21.93 19.32
C SER A 29 6.54 -21.64 20.78
N LEU A 30 6.06 -20.43 21.07
CA LEU A 30 5.70 -20.02 22.43
C LEU A 30 4.24 -20.37 22.77
N PRO A 31 3.93 -20.61 24.06
CA PRO A 31 2.56 -20.64 24.56
C PRO A 31 1.81 -19.34 24.25
N TYR A 32 0.50 -19.40 24.04
CA TYR A 32 -0.32 -18.25 23.62
C TYR A 32 -0.12 -17.01 24.49
N GLU A 33 -0.01 -17.17 25.81
CA GLU A 33 0.11 -16.05 26.75
C GLU A 33 1.48 -15.35 26.72
N GLU A 34 2.49 -16.01 26.16
CA GLU A 34 3.83 -15.46 26.00
C GLU A 34 4.03 -14.84 24.61
N ARG A 35 3.11 -15.07 23.68
CA ARG A 35 3.19 -14.53 22.32
C ARG A 35 3.07 -13.01 22.33
N LYS A 36 3.94 -12.40 21.53
CA LYS A 36 3.87 -10.98 21.20
C LYS A 36 3.33 -10.84 19.78
N SER A 37 2.70 -9.71 19.53
CA SER A 37 2.21 -9.36 18.21
C SER A 37 3.20 -8.45 17.50
N ALA A 38 3.15 -8.44 16.17
CA ALA A 38 3.90 -7.51 15.33
C ALA A 38 2.99 -6.78 14.35
N SER A 39 3.49 -5.64 13.87
CA SER A 39 2.86 -4.89 12.80
C SER A 39 3.68 -4.97 11.52
N LEU A 40 3.04 -5.20 10.38
CA LEU A 40 3.62 -5.04 9.05
C LEU A 40 3.08 -3.77 8.40
N ILE A 41 3.92 -2.74 8.28
CA ILE A 41 3.55 -1.44 7.72
C ILE A 41 4.10 -1.35 6.30
N CYS A 42 3.24 -1.37 5.29
CA CYS A 42 3.70 -1.45 3.91
C CYS A 42 3.02 -0.43 3.00
N HIS A 43 3.76 0.06 2.01
CA HIS A 43 3.17 0.80 0.90
C HIS A 43 2.75 -0.18 -0.21
N LEU A 44 1.69 -0.97 0.02
CA LEU A 44 1.06 -1.77 -1.03
C LEU A 44 -0.01 -0.95 -1.76
N ARG A 45 -0.10 -1.16 -3.08
CA ARG A 45 -1.22 -0.70 -3.92
C ARG A 45 -2.16 -1.89 -4.03
N GLY A 46 -3.35 -1.78 -3.47
CA GLY A 46 -4.34 -2.85 -3.42
C GLY A 46 -4.91 -2.92 -2.00
N ASP A 47 -6.04 -2.26 -1.78
CA ASP A 47 -6.88 -2.61 -0.64
C ASP A 47 -7.52 -3.95 -1.00
N VAL A 48 -6.95 -5.04 -0.47
CA VAL A 48 -7.48 -6.40 -0.62
C VAL A 48 -8.57 -6.67 0.43
N GLN A 49 -8.74 -5.77 1.39
CA GLN A 49 -9.70 -5.92 2.48
C GLN A 49 -11.06 -5.33 2.12
N ASP A 50 -12.11 -6.07 2.49
CA ASP A 50 -13.50 -5.66 2.36
C ASP A 50 -13.75 -4.31 3.06
N PRO A 51 -14.38 -3.31 2.41
CA PRO A 51 -14.65 -2.00 3.01
C PRO A 51 -15.45 -2.06 4.32
N ILE A 52 -16.32 -3.05 4.48
CA ILE A 52 -17.17 -3.24 5.66
C ILE A 52 -16.33 -3.77 6.82
N GLU A 53 -15.55 -4.83 6.59
CA GLU A 53 -14.63 -5.39 7.58
C GLU A 53 -13.63 -4.32 8.05
N LYS A 54 -13.04 -3.60 7.08
CA LYS A 54 -12.13 -2.49 7.33
C LYS A 54 -12.76 -1.40 8.19
N SER A 55 -14.02 -1.05 7.93
CA SER A 55 -14.75 -0.04 8.72
C SER A 55 -14.96 -0.52 10.16
N GLN A 56 -15.31 -1.79 10.36
CA GLN A 56 -15.51 -2.37 11.68
C GLN A 56 -14.21 -2.49 12.46
N ASP A 57 -13.14 -3.01 11.85
CA ASP A 57 -11.82 -3.12 12.46
C ASP A 57 -11.30 -1.75 12.92
N PHE A 58 -11.49 -0.72 12.10
CA PHE A 58 -11.08 0.63 12.43
C PHE A 58 -12.00 1.35 13.42
N SER A 59 -13.23 0.87 13.63
CA SER A 59 -14.12 1.42 14.66
C SER A 59 -13.61 1.13 16.08
N ASN A 60 -12.98 -0.03 16.29
CA ASN A 60 -12.35 -0.40 17.56
C ASN A 60 -11.15 -1.35 17.34
N VAL A 61 -9.99 -0.77 17.06
CA VAL A 61 -8.75 -1.52 16.81
C VAL A 61 -8.24 -2.32 18.01
N GLU A 62 -8.58 -1.91 19.24
CA GLU A 62 -8.12 -2.63 20.43
C GLU A 62 -8.82 -3.98 20.55
N GLU A 63 -10.11 -4.02 20.23
CA GLU A 63 -10.88 -5.26 20.23
C GLU A 63 -10.58 -6.08 18.97
N ALA A 64 -10.57 -5.45 17.80
CA ALA A 64 -10.34 -6.14 16.53
C ALA A 64 -8.97 -6.84 16.46
N TRP A 65 -7.94 -6.24 17.07
CA TRP A 65 -6.56 -6.75 17.00
C TRP A 65 -6.06 -7.36 18.32
N LYS A 66 -6.96 -7.64 19.27
CA LYS A 66 -6.61 -8.16 20.60
C LYS A 66 -5.88 -9.51 20.55
N ASP A 67 -6.36 -10.39 19.68
CA ASP A 67 -5.96 -11.79 19.56
C ASP A 67 -5.30 -12.07 18.19
N VAL A 68 -4.68 -11.05 17.61
CA VAL A 68 -3.98 -11.12 16.33
C VAL A 68 -2.47 -11.10 16.56
N ASP A 69 -1.76 -12.08 15.99
CA ASP A 69 -0.30 -12.18 16.06
C ASP A 69 0.40 -11.18 15.11
N LEU A 70 -0.18 -10.92 13.93
CA LEU A 70 0.38 -10.01 12.94
C LEU A 70 -0.70 -9.14 12.30
N VAL A 71 -0.55 -7.82 12.37
CA VAL A 71 -1.43 -6.86 11.68
C VAL A 71 -0.68 -6.20 10.53
N ALA A 72 -1.12 -6.45 9.30
CA ALA A 72 -0.59 -5.80 8.12
C ALA A 72 -1.49 -4.63 7.70
N TYR A 73 -0.94 -3.44 7.51
CA TYR A 73 -1.72 -2.30 7.02
C TYR A 73 -0.96 -1.39 6.07
N THR A 74 -1.73 -0.75 5.19
CA THR A 74 -1.25 0.24 4.21
C THR A 74 -1.59 1.66 4.66
N SER A 75 -1.53 2.64 3.75
CA SER A 75 -1.81 4.05 4.00
C SER A 75 -3.19 4.42 4.56
N THR A 76 -4.00 3.43 4.96
CA THR A 76 -5.36 3.57 5.49
C THR A 76 -5.39 4.09 6.92
N LEU A 77 -4.34 3.84 7.73
CA LEU A 77 -4.21 4.39 9.10
C LEU A 77 -3.68 5.84 9.15
N LYS A 78 -4.05 6.71 8.20
CA LYS A 78 -3.55 8.09 8.17
C LYS A 78 -4.27 9.01 9.16
N ILE A 79 -5.57 8.82 9.42
CA ILE A 79 -6.38 9.75 10.23
C ILE A 79 -7.35 8.98 11.13
N GLY A 80 -7.44 9.36 12.41
CA GLY A 80 -8.50 8.91 13.35
C GLY A 80 -8.16 7.74 14.27
N VAL A 81 -7.37 6.76 13.82
CA VAL A 81 -7.20 5.48 14.54
C VAL A 81 -5.79 5.35 15.14
N SER A 82 -5.69 4.92 16.40
CA SER A 82 -4.42 4.61 17.07
C SER A 82 -4.60 3.36 17.93
N CYS A 83 -3.59 2.49 17.94
CA CYS A 83 -3.58 1.28 18.76
C CYS A 83 -2.54 1.43 19.87
N THR A 84 -2.96 1.08 21.08
CA THR A 84 -2.23 1.11 22.34
C THR A 84 -2.06 -0.28 22.96
N ASN A 85 -2.51 -1.34 22.29
CA ASN A 85 -2.27 -2.71 22.69
C ASN A 85 -0.77 -2.99 22.91
N PRO A 86 -0.35 -3.36 24.14
CA PRO A 86 1.05 -3.59 24.49
C PRO A 86 1.63 -4.90 23.91
N LYS A 87 0.80 -5.80 23.36
CA LYS A 87 1.30 -6.99 22.65
C LYS A 87 2.12 -6.61 21.42
N PHE A 88 1.80 -5.49 20.77
CA PHE A 88 2.54 -4.97 19.63
C PHE A 88 3.80 -4.23 20.08
N GLU A 89 4.92 -4.96 20.12
CA GLU A 89 6.23 -4.38 20.48
C GLU A 89 7.15 -4.21 19.27
N ARG A 90 6.87 -4.88 18.15
CA ARG A 90 7.70 -4.86 16.93
C ARG A 90 6.93 -4.45 15.69
N ALA A 91 7.58 -3.68 14.83
CA ALA A 91 7.05 -3.35 13.50
C ALA A 91 8.08 -3.63 12.41
N PHE A 92 7.61 -4.22 11.33
CA PHE A 92 8.34 -4.46 10.09
C PHE A 92 7.79 -3.52 9.02
N CYS A 93 8.65 -2.84 8.28
CA CYS A 93 8.21 -1.77 7.39
C CYS A 93 8.82 -1.87 5.99
N LEU A 94 7.97 -1.74 4.99
CA LEU A 94 8.36 -1.71 3.57
C LEU A 94 7.86 -0.40 2.95
N PHE A 95 8.75 0.58 2.91
CA PHE A 95 8.43 1.92 2.42
C PHE A 95 8.99 2.15 1.03
N LYS A 96 8.16 2.74 0.19
CA LYS A 96 8.53 3.20 -1.15
C LYS A 96 8.38 4.71 -1.24
N SER A 97 9.46 5.40 -1.62
CA SER A 97 9.52 6.87 -1.62
C SER A 97 8.59 7.56 -2.63
N TYR A 98 8.06 6.81 -3.60
CA TYR A 98 7.19 7.31 -4.66
C TYR A 98 5.70 7.05 -4.41
N ILE A 99 5.34 6.28 -3.37
CA ILE A 99 3.95 5.99 -3.03
C ILE A 99 3.41 7.01 -2.04
N GLU A 100 4.12 7.24 -0.94
CA GLU A 100 3.67 8.11 0.14
C GLU A 100 4.71 9.18 0.49
N THR A 101 4.25 10.29 1.07
CA THR A 101 5.12 11.35 1.59
C THR A 101 5.72 10.99 2.95
N ASN A 102 6.82 11.64 3.33
CA ASN A 102 7.44 11.51 4.65
C ASN A 102 6.43 11.80 5.77
N ALA A 103 5.60 12.82 5.59
CA ALA A 103 4.57 13.18 6.56
C ALA A 103 3.54 12.03 6.72
N GLY A 104 3.04 11.49 5.60
CA GLY A 104 2.12 10.37 5.61
C GLY A 104 2.73 9.11 6.25
N THR A 105 3.96 8.75 5.88
CA THR A 105 4.62 7.58 6.47
C THR A 105 4.94 7.77 7.95
N ASN A 106 5.35 8.96 8.37
CA ASN A 106 5.55 9.26 9.79
C ASN A 106 4.23 9.13 10.57
N GLN A 107 3.11 9.59 10.01
CA GLN A 107 1.79 9.40 10.64
C GLN A 107 1.49 7.90 10.82
N MET A 108 1.72 7.08 9.79
CA MET A 108 1.51 5.63 9.85
C MET A 108 2.37 4.94 10.90
N LEU A 109 3.66 5.30 10.99
CA LEU A 109 4.63 4.71 11.92
C LEU A 109 4.23 4.86 13.40
N PHE A 110 3.60 5.99 13.75
CA PHE A 110 3.32 6.35 15.14
C PHE A 110 1.86 6.15 15.56
N ARG A 111 1.03 5.49 14.74
CA ARG A 111 -0.31 5.04 15.15
C ARG A 111 -0.27 3.86 16.10
N MET A 112 0.71 2.97 15.95
CA MET A 112 1.00 1.88 16.88
C MET A 112 1.88 2.42 18.00
N ARG A 113 1.29 2.71 19.17
CA ARG A 113 1.95 3.47 20.24
C ARG A 113 2.99 2.66 21.00
N CYS A 114 2.74 1.37 21.16
CA CYS A 114 3.53 0.47 22.00
C CYS A 114 4.73 -0.17 21.30
N ILE A 115 4.91 0.05 19.99
CA ILE A 115 6.08 -0.43 19.25
C ILE A 115 7.37 0.14 19.87
N LYS A 116 8.31 -0.75 20.18
CA LYS A 116 9.63 -0.43 20.72
C LYS A 116 10.71 -0.54 19.65
N GLU A 117 10.56 -1.47 18.72
CA GLU A 117 11.55 -1.78 17.70
C GLU A 117 10.94 -1.79 16.30
N TYR A 118 11.54 -1.02 15.39
CA TYR A 118 11.18 -0.94 13.99
C TYR A 118 12.28 -1.55 13.13
N THR A 119 11.92 -2.41 12.20
CA THR A 119 12.82 -2.95 11.17
C THR A 119 12.27 -2.57 9.81
N CYS A 120 12.86 -1.57 9.16
CA CYS A 120 12.30 -1.00 7.95
C CYS A 120 13.28 -1.05 6.77
N HIS A 121 12.76 -1.33 5.58
CA HIS A 121 13.44 -1.10 4.32
C HIS A 121 12.80 0.10 3.59
N ILE A 122 13.64 0.97 3.02
CA ILE A 122 13.22 2.12 2.25
C ILE A 122 13.70 1.95 0.81
N GLU A 123 12.77 1.70 -0.09
CA GLU A 123 12.99 1.70 -1.53
C GLU A 123 12.97 3.16 -2.03
N GLN A 124 14.16 3.74 -2.16
CA GLN A 124 14.34 5.09 -2.68
C GLN A 124 14.46 5.06 -4.21
N ARG A 125 13.43 5.53 -4.91
CA ARG A 125 13.53 5.80 -6.35
C ARG A 125 14.33 7.07 -6.59
N SER A 126 15.29 7.04 -7.52
CA SER A 126 15.97 8.25 -7.96
C SER A 126 14.97 9.22 -8.59
N SER A 127 15.11 10.49 -8.29
CA SER A 127 14.23 11.53 -8.81
C SER A 127 15.01 12.79 -9.07
N ASN A 128 14.86 13.33 -10.27
CA ASN A 128 15.47 14.61 -10.68
C ASN A 128 14.54 15.80 -10.37
N LEU A 129 13.55 15.60 -9.50
CA LEU A 129 12.61 16.65 -9.13
C LEU A 129 13.35 17.79 -8.40
N PRO A 130 12.95 19.05 -8.66
CA PRO A 130 13.56 20.20 -8.02
C PRO A 130 13.23 20.24 -6.53
N ILE A 131 14.18 20.72 -5.74
CA ILE A 131 14.07 20.84 -4.27
C ILE A 131 14.12 22.30 -3.80
N ALA A 132 14.35 23.22 -4.72
CA ALA A 132 14.38 24.66 -4.52
C ALA A 132 13.39 25.33 -5.47
N GLU A 133 12.94 26.52 -5.09
CA GLU A 133 11.92 27.28 -5.81
C GLU A 133 12.36 27.63 -7.24
N GLU A 134 13.60 28.09 -7.40
CA GLU A 134 14.18 28.44 -8.69
C GLU A 134 14.20 27.22 -9.62
N GLY A 135 14.57 26.06 -9.06
CA GLY A 135 14.55 24.79 -9.78
C GLY A 135 13.13 24.36 -10.17
N LEU A 136 12.12 24.65 -9.34
CA LEU A 136 10.72 24.35 -9.65
C LEU A 136 10.23 25.20 -10.82
N PHE A 137 10.49 26.50 -10.80
CA PHE A 137 10.08 27.37 -11.90
C PHE A 137 10.82 27.06 -13.20
N TYR A 138 12.12 26.74 -13.13
CA TYR A 138 12.86 26.24 -14.30
C TYR A 138 12.28 24.93 -14.83
N TRP A 139 11.96 24.00 -13.94
CA TRP A 139 11.31 22.73 -14.31
C TRP A 139 9.94 22.95 -14.96
N LEU A 140 9.12 23.87 -14.45
CA LEU A 140 7.83 24.25 -15.04
C LEU A 140 7.98 24.84 -16.44
N LEU A 141 8.95 25.75 -16.63
CA LEU A 141 9.24 26.33 -17.94
C LEU A 141 9.65 25.27 -18.96
N LYS A 142 10.38 24.24 -18.52
CA LYS A 142 10.76 23.10 -19.36
C LYS A 142 9.58 22.14 -19.62
N ALA A 143 8.67 21.99 -18.66
CA ALA A 143 7.49 21.12 -18.75
C ALA A 143 6.43 21.62 -19.75
N LYS A 144 6.54 22.87 -20.23
CA LYS A 144 5.69 23.46 -21.29
C LYS A 144 5.54 22.64 -22.58
N ARG A 145 6.31 21.56 -22.76
CA ARG A 145 6.20 20.67 -23.93
C ARG A 145 5.27 19.46 -23.74
N GLU A 146 4.88 19.08 -22.51
CA GLU A 146 4.21 17.78 -22.32
C GLU A 146 2.99 17.75 -21.37
N CYS A 147 2.91 18.54 -20.30
CA CYS A 147 1.70 18.63 -19.45
C CYS A 147 1.80 19.81 -18.46
N LEU A 148 0.73 20.60 -18.34
CA LEU A 148 0.59 21.61 -17.29
C LEU A 148 0.13 20.97 -15.96
N PRO A 149 0.52 21.51 -14.79
CA PRO A 149 0.02 21.00 -13.51
C PRO A 149 -1.51 21.19 -13.42
N GLN A 150 -2.25 20.09 -13.27
CA GLN A 150 -3.72 20.11 -13.20
C GLN A 150 -4.26 20.87 -11.98
N GLU A 151 -3.55 20.91 -10.86
CA GLU A 151 -4.02 21.50 -9.59
C GLU A 151 -4.34 23.01 -9.68
N PRO A 152 -3.46 23.88 -10.21
CA PRO A 152 -3.78 25.29 -10.43
C PRO A 152 -4.78 25.53 -11.58
N GLN A 153 -4.84 24.64 -12.58
CA GLN A 153 -5.78 24.74 -13.71
C GLN A 153 -7.21 24.37 -13.31
N ASN A 154 -7.40 23.30 -12.54
CA ASN A 154 -8.70 22.81 -12.10
C ASN A 154 -9.41 23.79 -11.15
N ARG A 155 -8.69 24.76 -10.59
CA ARG A 155 -9.25 25.84 -9.78
C ARG A 155 -9.44 27.14 -10.56
N GLY A 156 -9.14 27.17 -11.87
CA GLY A 156 -9.30 28.34 -12.75
C GLY A 156 -8.41 29.52 -12.40
N ILE A 157 -7.34 29.32 -11.61
CA ILE A 157 -6.60 30.44 -10.99
C ILE A 157 -5.55 31.01 -11.96
N PHE A 158 -4.92 30.17 -12.79
CA PHE A 158 -3.97 30.63 -13.81
C PHE A 158 -4.09 29.81 -15.10
N PRO A 159 -4.13 30.45 -16.28
CA PRO A 159 -4.28 29.76 -17.56
C PRO A 159 -2.99 29.06 -18.03
N ASP A 160 -1.81 29.52 -17.59
CA ASP A 160 -0.52 29.05 -18.09
C ASP A 160 0.64 29.21 -17.05
N VAL A 161 1.78 28.55 -17.33
CA VAL A 161 2.98 28.58 -16.48
C VAL A 161 3.57 29.98 -16.30
N GLU A 162 3.56 30.83 -17.33
CA GLU A 162 4.10 32.19 -17.20
C GLU A 162 3.22 33.03 -16.28
N SER A 163 1.91 32.84 -16.33
CA SER A 163 0.98 33.48 -15.41
C SER A 163 1.22 33.04 -13.97
N ILE A 164 1.56 31.77 -13.72
CA ILE A 164 1.97 31.30 -12.38
C ILE A 164 3.28 32.00 -11.93
N ILE A 165 4.28 32.09 -12.82
CA ILE A 165 5.59 32.69 -12.50
C ILE A 165 5.45 34.19 -12.23
N ARG A 166 4.69 34.92 -13.06
CA ARG A 166 4.44 36.37 -12.91
C ARG A 166 3.72 36.67 -11.59
N ASN A 167 2.91 35.75 -11.09
CA ASN A 167 2.11 35.91 -9.88
C ASN A 167 2.64 35.09 -8.69
N LYS A 168 3.94 34.75 -8.69
CA LYS A 168 4.55 33.87 -7.67
C LYS A 168 4.34 34.34 -6.23
N ASP A 169 4.18 35.64 -6.02
CA ASP A 169 4.05 36.25 -4.69
C ASP A 169 2.61 36.24 -4.15
N ILE A 170 1.61 35.91 -4.98
CA ILE A 170 0.22 35.76 -4.53
C ILE A 170 0.13 34.58 -3.56
N PRO A 171 -0.59 34.71 -2.42
CA PRO A 171 -0.66 33.67 -1.38
C PRO A 171 -0.98 32.26 -1.91
N THR A 172 -1.90 32.16 -2.87
CA THR A 172 -2.28 30.88 -3.49
C THR A 172 -1.13 30.24 -4.25
N VAL A 173 -0.35 31.01 -5.00
CA VAL A 173 0.82 30.48 -5.73
C VAL A 173 1.92 30.10 -4.75
N ARG A 174 2.18 30.94 -3.75
CA ARG A 174 3.15 30.62 -2.69
C ARG A 174 2.82 29.32 -1.97
N LEU A 175 1.55 29.12 -1.61
CA LEU A 175 1.08 27.89 -0.98
C LEU A 175 1.27 26.68 -1.90
N TRP A 176 0.91 26.81 -3.18
CA TRP A 176 1.10 25.75 -4.17
C TRP A 176 2.59 25.41 -4.38
N VAL A 177 3.46 26.41 -4.48
CA VAL A 177 4.93 26.24 -4.57
C VAL A 177 5.45 25.50 -3.34
N ALA A 178 5.08 25.94 -2.14
CA ALA A 178 5.49 25.31 -0.89
C ALA A 178 5.03 23.85 -0.82
N HIS A 179 3.77 23.58 -1.16
CA HIS A 179 3.21 22.22 -1.20
C HIS A 179 3.94 21.32 -2.21
N THR A 180 4.17 21.83 -3.42
CA THR A 180 4.83 21.07 -4.50
C THR A 180 6.28 20.78 -4.16
N LEU A 181 7.02 21.76 -3.64
CA LEU A 181 8.38 21.57 -3.17
C LEU A 181 8.45 20.56 -2.03
N GLU A 182 7.50 20.59 -1.09
CA GLU A 182 7.45 19.62 0.00
C GLU A 182 7.23 18.19 -0.52
N LYS A 183 6.34 18.01 -1.50
CA LYS A 183 6.12 16.73 -2.20
C LYS A 183 7.37 16.26 -2.94
N PHE A 184 8.08 17.15 -3.63
CA PHE A 184 9.29 16.82 -4.38
C PHE A 184 10.46 16.48 -3.45
N ARG A 185 10.68 17.28 -2.42
CA ARG A 185 11.67 17.01 -1.36
C ARG A 185 11.38 15.70 -0.68
N SER A 186 10.12 15.41 -0.38
CA SER A 186 9.74 14.14 0.21
C SER A 186 10.08 12.96 -0.70
N ARG A 187 9.78 13.04 -2.00
CA ARG A 187 10.13 11.97 -2.95
C ARG A 187 11.63 11.80 -3.11
N ARG A 188 12.38 12.89 -3.23
CA ARG A 188 13.82 12.87 -3.54
C ARG A 188 14.70 12.58 -2.34
N LEU A 189 14.31 13.05 -1.15
CA LEU A 189 15.10 12.98 0.08
C LEU A 189 14.42 12.10 1.14
N PHE A 190 13.57 11.15 0.73
CA PHE A 190 12.68 10.42 1.62
C PHE A 190 13.44 9.78 2.80
N GLY A 191 14.42 8.93 2.50
CA GLY A 191 15.18 8.21 3.52
C GLY A 191 15.94 9.15 4.46
N TRP A 192 16.59 10.18 3.90
CA TRP A 192 17.34 11.15 4.68
C TRP A 192 16.45 11.94 5.64
N ARG A 193 15.32 12.47 5.15
CA ARG A 193 14.35 13.23 5.96
C ARG A 193 13.69 12.37 7.03
N MET A 194 13.41 11.10 6.72
CA MET A 194 12.88 10.16 7.71
C MET A 194 13.90 9.93 8.84
N VAL A 195 15.14 9.59 8.51
CA VAL A 195 16.19 9.37 9.52
C VAL A 195 16.45 10.62 10.37
N ASP A 196 16.52 11.80 9.74
CA ASP A 196 16.67 13.09 10.45
C ASP A 196 15.50 13.33 11.41
N PHE A 197 14.26 13.11 10.96
CA PHE A 197 13.06 13.23 11.80
C PHE A 197 13.10 12.27 13.00
N LEU A 198 13.44 10.99 12.78
CA LEU A 198 13.48 9.97 13.83
C LEU A 198 14.54 10.29 14.89
N LYS A 199 15.72 10.76 14.47
CA LYS A 199 16.78 11.21 15.38
C LYS A 199 16.33 12.41 16.22
N LYS A 200 15.71 13.42 15.59
CA LYS A 200 15.14 14.58 16.29
C LYS A 200 14.05 14.19 17.29
N ALA A 201 13.30 13.13 17.02
CA ALA A 201 12.31 12.56 17.93
C ALA A 201 12.92 11.74 19.10
N GLY A 202 14.25 11.55 19.12
CA GLY A 202 14.98 10.84 20.17
C GLY A 202 15.07 9.33 19.98
N MET A 203 14.83 8.82 18.76
CA MET A 203 14.97 7.40 18.45
C MET A 203 16.43 7.03 18.14
N ILE A 204 16.79 5.79 18.48
CA ILE A 204 18.08 5.21 18.15
C ILE A 204 17.99 4.62 16.74
N VAL A 205 18.69 5.23 15.77
CA VAL A 205 18.70 4.77 14.38
C VAL A 205 19.98 3.97 14.12
N SER A 206 19.84 2.72 13.69
CA SER A 206 20.96 1.86 13.28
C SER A 206 20.74 1.32 11.86
N ILE A 207 21.82 0.90 11.22
CA ILE A 207 21.77 0.26 9.89
C ILE A 207 22.14 -1.21 10.12
N ILE A 208 21.29 -2.11 9.64
CA ILE A 208 21.60 -3.54 9.64
C ILE A 208 22.74 -3.73 8.64
N LYS A 209 23.89 -4.21 9.12
CA LYS A 209 25.02 -4.50 8.25
C LYS A 209 24.56 -5.55 7.25
N ALA A 210 24.71 -5.23 5.96
CA ALA A 210 24.63 -6.26 4.94
C ALA A 210 25.77 -7.25 5.26
N THR A 211 25.41 -8.50 5.57
CA THR A 211 26.38 -9.59 5.50
C THR A 211 26.95 -9.59 4.08
N PRO A 212 28.28 -9.75 3.90
CA PRO A 212 28.87 -9.85 2.58
C PRO A 212 28.16 -10.99 1.84
N LYS A 213 27.42 -10.64 0.79
CA LYS A 213 26.63 -11.58 0.02
C LYS A 213 27.57 -12.62 -0.58
N ALA A 214 27.46 -13.89 -0.19
CA ALA A 214 27.68 -14.93 -1.18
C ALA A 214 26.62 -14.69 -2.26
N LYS A 215 27.04 -14.57 -3.52
CA LYS A 215 26.11 -14.35 -4.64
C LYS A 215 24.99 -15.41 -4.67
N ASP A 216 25.29 -16.61 -4.18
CA ASP A 216 24.35 -17.74 -4.12
C ASP A 216 23.22 -17.52 -3.09
N ASP A 217 23.49 -17.10 -1.85
CA ASP A 217 22.46 -17.09 -0.78
C ASP A 217 21.32 -16.07 -0.99
N THR A 218 21.59 -14.96 -1.68
CA THR A 218 20.54 -13.96 -1.99
C THR A 218 19.69 -14.34 -3.19
N VAL A 219 20.29 -15.06 -4.14
CA VAL A 219 19.58 -15.63 -5.29
C VAL A 219 18.69 -16.76 -4.80
N THR A 220 19.21 -17.64 -3.93
CA THR A 220 18.43 -18.73 -3.33
C THR A 220 17.27 -18.20 -2.50
N LEU A 221 17.44 -17.24 -1.59
CA LEU A 221 16.31 -16.77 -0.77
C LEU A 221 15.24 -16.06 -1.60
N THR A 222 15.64 -15.31 -2.63
CA THR A 222 14.69 -14.68 -3.56
C THR A 222 13.96 -15.73 -4.40
N GLU A 223 14.67 -16.76 -4.87
CA GLU A 223 14.10 -17.88 -5.62
C GLU A 223 13.21 -18.77 -4.74
N THR A 224 13.59 -19.00 -3.49
CA THR A 224 12.82 -19.71 -2.48
C THR A 224 11.54 -18.95 -2.14
N VAL A 225 11.62 -17.64 -1.88
CA VAL A 225 10.43 -16.80 -1.66
C VAL A 225 9.55 -16.76 -2.90
N LYS A 226 10.13 -16.64 -4.10
CA LYS A 226 9.37 -16.76 -5.35
C LYS A 226 8.71 -18.12 -5.48
N GLY A 227 9.42 -19.20 -5.17
CA GLY A 227 8.91 -20.57 -5.17
C GLY A 227 7.70 -20.70 -4.24
N TYR A 228 7.86 -20.36 -2.97
CA TYR A 228 6.75 -20.35 -2.00
C TYR A 228 5.60 -19.45 -2.43
N THR A 229 5.88 -18.25 -2.93
CA THR A 229 4.83 -17.34 -3.45
C THR A 229 4.08 -17.96 -4.63
N SER A 230 4.78 -18.70 -5.50
CA SER A 230 4.17 -19.37 -6.66
C SER A 230 3.28 -20.51 -6.21
N VAL A 231 3.75 -21.30 -5.24
CA VAL A 231 3.01 -22.42 -4.64
C VAL A 231 1.75 -21.90 -3.95
N ILE A 232 1.86 -20.90 -3.07
CA ILE A 232 0.71 -20.30 -2.38
C ILE A 232 -0.31 -19.76 -3.38
N LYS A 233 0.13 -19.07 -4.44
CA LYS A 233 -0.79 -18.58 -5.48
C LYS A 233 -1.49 -19.71 -6.24
N ALA A 234 -0.79 -20.80 -6.52
CA ALA A 234 -1.38 -21.96 -7.20
C ALA A 234 -2.41 -22.64 -6.29
N GLU A 235 -2.11 -22.78 -5.00
CA GLU A 235 -3.06 -23.28 -3.99
C GLU A 235 -4.29 -22.38 -3.89
N GLU A 236 -4.11 -21.05 -3.75
CA GLU A 236 -5.22 -20.08 -3.74
C GLU A 236 -6.09 -20.17 -5.01
N ILE A 237 -5.48 -20.31 -6.19
CA ILE A 237 -6.21 -20.46 -7.46
C ILE A 237 -7.03 -21.76 -7.47
N SER A 238 -6.44 -22.85 -6.99
CA SER A 238 -7.13 -24.15 -6.89
C SER A 238 -8.28 -24.09 -5.88
N ASP A 239 -8.06 -23.47 -4.72
CA ASP A 239 -9.10 -23.30 -3.70
C ASP A 239 -10.26 -22.46 -4.23
N ILE A 240 -9.99 -21.37 -4.98
CA ILE A 240 -11.04 -20.55 -5.61
C ILE A 240 -11.80 -21.35 -6.68
N ALA A 241 -11.10 -22.13 -7.52
CA ALA A 241 -11.73 -22.96 -8.55
C ALA A 241 -12.67 -24.03 -7.94
N ASN A 242 -12.33 -24.53 -6.75
CA ASN A 242 -13.05 -25.58 -6.06
C ASN A 242 -14.04 -25.05 -5.00
N ALA A 243 -14.04 -23.76 -4.70
CA ALA A 243 -14.88 -23.16 -3.67
C ALA A 243 -16.38 -23.27 -3.98
N ASN A 244 -17.21 -23.19 -2.94
CA ASN A 244 -18.67 -23.29 -3.07
C ASN A 244 -19.24 -22.29 -4.08
N ILE A 245 -20.19 -22.75 -4.89
CA ILE A 245 -20.88 -21.90 -5.86
C ILE A 245 -21.98 -21.12 -5.13
N LEU A 246 -21.91 -19.81 -5.23
CA LEU A 246 -22.86 -18.90 -4.61
C LEU A 246 -23.90 -18.42 -5.62
N ASN A 247 -25.15 -18.27 -5.16
CA ASN A 247 -26.14 -17.48 -5.88
C ASN A 247 -26.02 -15.99 -5.49
N HIS A 248 -26.78 -15.12 -6.16
CA HIS A 248 -26.71 -13.67 -5.94
C HIS A 248 -27.03 -13.28 -4.50
N GLU A 249 -28.08 -13.84 -3.90
CA GLU A 249 -28.49 -13.53 -2.52
C GLU A 249 -27.44 -13.97 -1.49
N MET A 250 -26.83 -15.14 -1.68
CA MET A 250 -25.77 -15.65 -0.82
C MET A 250 -24.49 -14.80 -0.93
N ALA A 251 -24.16 -14.37 -2.15
CA ALA A 251 -23.03 -13.46 -2.37
C ALA A 251 -23.27 -12.12 -1.68
N GLU A 252 -24.45 -11.51 -1.84
CA GLU A 252 -24.81 -10.24 -1.18
C GLU A 252 -24.79 -10.38 0.35
N HIS A 253 -25.30 -11.48 0.90
CA HIS A 253 -25.24 -11.75 2.33
C HIS A 253 -23.79 -11.89 2.81
N LEU A 254 -22.94 -12.61 2.05
CA LEU A 254 -21.53 -12.75 2.38
C LEU A 254 -20.78 -11.43 2.27
N GLU A 255 -21.00 -10.61 1.24
CA GLU A 255 -20.42 -9.27 1.12
C GLU A 255 -20.69 -8.45 2.38
N ASN A 256 -21.94 -8.44 2.84
CA ASN A 256 -22.34 -7.71 4.05
C ASN A 256 -21.86 -8.35 5.36
N LYS A 257 -21.40 -9.61 5.32
CA LYS A 257 -20.85 -10.30 6.48
C LYS A 257 -19.46 -9.72 6.81
N PRO A 258 -19.26 -9.20 8.03
CA PRO A 258 -18.03 -8.50 8.35
C PRO A 258 -16.82 -9.39 8.55
N LYS A 259 -17.00 -10.62 9.02
CA LYS A 259 -15.91 -11.60 9.19
C LYS A 259 -16.23 -12.82 8.35
N LYS A 260 -15.43 -13.03 7.33
CA LYS A 260 -15.54 -14.16 6.38
C LYS A 260 -14.51 -15.21 6.74
N THR A 261 -14.88 -16.49 6.66
CA THR A 261 -13.89 -17.57 6.69
C THR A 261 -13.10 -17.58 5.38
N LEU A 262 -11.93 -18.22 5.35
CA LEU A 262 -11.13 -18.33 4.14
C LEU A 262 -11.92 -18.98 2.99
N GLU A 263 -12.69 -20.02 3.30
CA GLU A 263 -13.58 -20.70 2.34
C GLU A 263 -14.67 -19.76 1.79
N GLU A 264 -15.27 -18.92 2.64
CA GLU A 264 -16.26 -17.91 2.22
C GLU A 264 -15.63 -16.85 1.31
N MET A 265 -14.39 -16.44 1.58
CA MET A 265 -13.65 -15.52 0.72
C MET A 265 -13.36 -16.13 -0.65
N TYR A 266 -12.96 -17.41 -0.71
CA TYR A 266 -12.74 -18.10 -1.98
C TYR A 266 -14.03 -18.28 -2.77
N ALA A 267 -15.14 -18.62 -2.12
CA ALA A 267 -16.45 -18.73 -2.75
C ALA A 267 -16.91 -17.38 -3.34
N LEU A 268 -16.69 -16.29 -2.59
CA LEU A 268 -17.00 -14.93 -3.04
C LEU A 268 -16.12 -14.49 -4.22
N ASN A 269 -14.82 -14.80 -4.19
CA ASN A 269 -13.91 -14.57 -5.32
C ASN A 269 -14.37 -15.32 -6.57
N ARG A 270 -14.73 -16.60 -6.45
CA ARG A 270 -15.25 -17.42 -7.54
C ARG A 270 -16.50 -16.78 -8.15
N TYR A 271 -17.45 -16.35 -7.32
CA TYR A 271 -18.66 -15.65 -7.75
C TYR A 271 -18.34 -14.35 -8.53
N HIS A 272 -17.45 -13.51 -8.00
CA HIS A 272 -17.09 -12.25 -8.63
C HIS A 272 -16.40 -12.41 -9.98
N ILE A 273 -15.56 -13.44 -10.14
CA ILE A 273 -14.93 -13.73 -11.43
C ILE A 273 -16.00 -14.20 -12.41
N ALA A 274 -16.89 -15.11 -12.00
CA ALA A 274 -17.98 -15.61 -12.83
C ALA A 274 -18.89 -14.48 -13.33
N ASP A 275 -19.35 -13.63 -12.41
CA ASP A 275 -20.23 -12.48 -12.71
C ASP A 275 -19.55 -11.44 -13.61
N CYS A 276 -18.26 -11.16 -13.37
CA CYS A 276 -17.49 -10.22 -14.17
C CYS A 276 -17.52 -10.60 -15.65
N TYR A 277 -17.27 -11.88 -15.96
CA TYR A 277 -17.22 -12.39 -17.33
C TYR A 277 -18.57 -12.91 -17.86
N GLY A 278 -19.62 -12.91 -17.04
CA GLY A 278 -20.93 -13.45 -17.40
C GLY A 278 -20.90 -14.95 -17.66
N MET A 279 -20.03 -15.67 -16.94
CA MET A 279 -19.82 -17.11 -17.07
C MET A 279 -20.56 -17.86 -15.97
N SER A 280 -20.86 -19.14 -16.22
CA SER A 280 -21.37 -20.01 -15.16
C SER A 280 -20.24 -20.33 -14.18
N PRO A 281 -20.45 -20.26 -12.85
CA PRO A 281 -19.43 -20.58 -11.85
C PRO A 281 -18.82 -21.98 -12.02
N GLU A 282 -19.56 -22.93 -12.58
CA GLU A 282 -19.15 -24.30 -12.90
C GLU A 282 -18.10 -24.35 -14.02
N SER A 283 -18.07 -23.34 -14.91
CA SER A 283 -17.14 -23.26 -16.04
C SER A 283 -15.79 -22.61 -15.70
N LEU A 284 -15.62 -22.14 -14.46
CA LEU A 284 -14.39 -21.54 -13.99
C LEU A 284 -13.33 -22.60 -13.69
N THR A 285 -12.31 -22.66 -14.53
CA THR A 285 -11.13 -23.53 -14.35
C THR A 285 -9.97 -22.77 -13.72
N GLU A 286 -9.03 -23.51 -13.14
CA GLU A 286 -7.78 -22.96 -12.60
C GLU A 286 -6.98 -22.18 -13.65
N GLU A 287 -6.96 -22.67 -14.90
CA GLU A 287 -6.31 -22.01 -16.04
C GLU A 287 -6.96 -20.64 -16.32
N PHE A 288 -8.29 -20.58 -16.33
CA PHE A 288 -9.01 -19.32 -16.53
C PHE A 288 -8.72 -18.31 -15.42
N ILE A 289 -8.71 -18.74 -14.16
CA ILE A 289 -8.45 -17.87 -13.01
C ILE A 289 -7.01 -17.33 -13.06
N THR A 290 -6.05 -18.16 -13.48
CA THR A 290 -4.64 -17.76 -13.60
C THR A 290 -4.46 -16.60 -14.60
N ASP A 291 -5.15 -16.68 -15.73
CA ASP A 291 -5.03 -15.71 -16.82
C ASP A 291 -5.91 -14.48 -16.60
N TYR A 292 -7.14 -14.67 -16.12
CA TYR A 292 -8.19 -13.65 -16.12
C TYR A 292 -8.77 -13.31 -14.74
N GLY A 293 -8.44 -14.06 -13.69
CA GLY A 293 -8.92 -13.83 -12.32
C GLY A 293 -8.20 -12.71 -11.57
N LYS A 294 -7.18 -12.10 -12.19
CA LYS A 294 -6.44 -10.98 -11.63
C LYS A 294 -7.24 -9.67 -11.71
N TYR A 295 -7.02 -8.79 -10.73
CA TYR A 295 -7.77 -7.54 -10.60
C TYR A 295 -7.66 -6.63 -11.82
N ASP A 296 -6.48 -6.49 -12.41
CA ASP A 296 -6.26 -5.57 -13.53
C ASP A 296 -7.03 -6.04 -14.77
N GLU A 297 -6.99 -7.33 -15.07
CA GLU A 297 -7.67 -8.01 -16.17
C GLU A 297 -9.19 -7.90 -16.02
N MET A 298 -9.72 -8.17 -14.81
CA MET A 298 -11.14 -7.97 -14.50
C MET A 298 -11.54 -6.48 -14.61
N LYS A 299 -10.68 -5.56 -14.17
CA LYS A 299 -10.92 -4.11 -14.31
C LYS A 299 -11.03 -3.72 -15.78
N TRP A 300 -10.10 -4.19 -16.61
CA TRP A 300 -10.13 -3.96 -18.06
C TRP A 300 -11.43 -4.48 -18.68
N PHE A 301 -11.84 -5.70 -18.34
CA PHE A 301 -13.07 -6.29 -18.86
C PHE A 301 -14.32 -5.51 -18.44
N ARG A 302 -14.43 -5.13 -17.16
CA ARG A 302 -15.54 -4.31 -16.64
C ARG A 302 -15.63 -2.97 -17.38
N ASN A 303 -14.49 -2.32 -17.64
CA ASN A 303 -14.45 -1.06 -18.38
C ASN A 303 -14.89 -1.24 -19.84
N LEU A 304 -14.46 -2.33 -20.51
CA LEU A 304 -14.91 -2.65 -21.87
C LEU A 304 -16.41 -2.94 -21.92
N ARG A 305 -16.94 -3.71 -20.94
CA ARG A 305 -18.37 -4.01 -20.82
C ARG A 305 -19.19 -2.73 -20.65
N LYS A 306 -18.75 -1.82 -19.78
CA LYS A 306 -19.38 -0.50 -19.60
C LYS A 306 -19.39 0.32 -20.90
N LEU A 307 -18.31 0.31 -21.67
CA LEU A 307 -18.25 1.01 -22.96
C LEU A 307 -19.21 0.41 -23.98
N ARG A 308 -19.34 -0.92 -24.03
CA ARG A 308 -20.31 -1.60 -24.89
C ARG A 308 -21.74 -1.25 -24.50
N ASP A 309 -22.04 -1.29 -23.21
CA ASP A 309 -23.40 -1.10 -22.69
C ASP A 309 -23.85 0.38 -22.72
N ALA A 310 -22.90 1.33 -22.76
CA ALA A 310 -23.18 2.77 -22.85
C ALA A 310 -23.66 3.27 -24.23
N GLY A 311 -23.57 2.45 -25.29
CA GLY A 311 -23.97 2.83 -26.65
C GLY A 311 -23.16 4.01 -27.24
N THR A 312 -23.63 4.60 -28.34
CA THR A 312 -22.97 5.69 -29.10
C THR A 312 -23.15 7.10 -28.50
N ASN A 313 -23.45 7.23 -27.21
CA ASN A 313 -23.54 8.54 -26.55
C ASN A 313 -22.16 8.99 -26.05
N ASN A 314 -21.58 9.97 -26.75
CA ASN A 314 -20.19 10.42 -26.59
C ASN A 314 -19.85 11.00 -25.20
N GLU A 315 -20.84 11.47 -24.41
CA GLU A 315 -20.59 12.01 -23.07
C GLU A 315 -20.22 10.90 -22.06
N THR A 316 -20.92 9.76 -22.10
CA THR A 316 -20.68 8.61 -21.21
C THR A 316 -19.36 7.88 -21.54
N ALA A 317 -18.94 7.90 -22.81
CA ALA A 317 -17.71 7.27 -23.27
C ALA A 317 -16.43 8.00 -22.80
N VAL A 318 -16.50 9.32 -22.57
CA VAL A 318 -15.37 10.12 -22.07
C VAL A 318 -15.14 9.88 -20.58
N GLU A 319 -16.21 9.61 -19.82
CA GLU A 319 -16.14 9.30 -18.39
C GLU A 319 -15.62 7.87 -18.15
N ALA A 320 -16.02 6.92 -19.00
CA ALA A 320 -15.49 5.55 -19.02
C ALA A 320 -14.00 5.45 -19.42
N ARG A 321 -13.47 6.44 -20.17
CA ARG A 321 -12.03 6.54 -20.50
C ARG A 321 -11.17 7.17 -19.40
N ARG A 322 -11.76 7.81 -18.38
CA ARG A 322 -11.04 8.60 -17.36
C ARG A 322 -10.77 7.88 -16.03
N LEU A 323 -11.17 6.60 -15.85
CA LEU A 323 -11.05 5.80 -14.59
C LEU A 323 -10.33 4.45 -14.79
#